data_AF-A0A9X4L1U7-F1
#
_entry.id   AF-A0A9X4L1U7-F1
#
_cell.length_a   1.000
_cell.length_b   1.000
_cell.length_c   1.000
_cell.angle_alpha   90.00
_cell.angle_beta   90.00
_cell.angle_gamma   90.00
#
_symmetry.space_group_name_H-M   'P 1'
#
loop_
_entity.id
_entity.type
_entity.pdbx_description
1 polymer ?
#
loop_
_entity_poly.entity_id
_entity_poly.type
_entity_poly.pdbx_seq_one_letter_code
_entity_poly.pdbx_strand_id
1 'polypeptide(L)'
;MENFNYENRHYLALKQEDLKLNKEKIEWIFTNYEQITFSVKWNKNKTPILMMNGYKIASISNLKSHINIHDLKGEFNFNNTPLLRVSCRF
;
A
#
# COMPACT_ATOMS: atom_id res chain seq x y z
N MET A 1 -27.31 -18.29 9.79
CA MET A 1 -26.63 -17.02 10.14
C MET A 1 -25.67 -16.73 9.01
N GLU A 2 -26.01 -15.74 8.18
CA GLU A 2 -25.09 -15.26 7.14
C GLU A 2 -23.89 -14.62 7.84
N ASN A 3 -22.70 -15.13 7.58
CA ASN A 3 -21.46 -14.48 7.98
C ASN A 3 -21.35 -13.17 7.17
N PHE A 4 -21.90 -12.09 7.71
CA PHE A 4 -21.64 -10.74 7.19
C PHE A 4 -20.14 -10.50 7.27
N ASN A 5 -19.47 -10.53 6.11
CA ASN A 5 -18.04 -10.28 6.01
C ASN A 5 -17.81 -8.77 6.20
N TYR A 6 -17.72 -8.33 7.46
CA TYR A 6 -17.65 -6.93 7.89
C TYR A 6 -16.39 -6.18 7.42
N GLU A 7 -15.47 -6.83 6.72
CA GLU A 7 -14.29 -6.20 6.15
C GLU A 7 -14.36 -6.21 4.62
N ASN A 8 -15.18 -5.33 4.04
CA ASN A 8 -15.16 -5.05 2.60
C ASN A 8 -13.89 -4.26 2.21
N ARG A 9 -12.73 -4.83 2.52
CA ARG A 9 -11.40 -4.29 2.21
C ARG A 9 -10.94 -4.86 0.87
N HIS A 10 -10.29 -4.01 0.09
CA HIS A 10 -9.72 -4.39 -1.19
C HIS A 10 -8.21 -4.22 -1.17
N TYR A 11 -7.47 -5.23 -1.66
CA TYR A 11 -6.02 -5.14 -1.77
C TYR A 11 -5.59 -4.31 -2.98
N LEU A 12 -4.62 -3.43 -2.75
CA LEU A 12 -3.95 -2.69 -3.81
C LEU A 12 -2.98 -3.63 -4.55
N ALA A 13 -3.03 -3.60 -5.88
CA ALA A 13 -2.11 -4.35 -6.73
C ALA A 13 -0.79 -3.56 -6.85
N LEU A 14 0.07 -3.71 -5.83
CA LEU A 14 1.38 -3.07 -5.79
C LEU A 14 2.35 -3.75 -6.75
N LYS A 15 3.07 -2.95 -7.55
CA LYS A 15 4.12 -3.45 -8.44
C LYS A 15 5.25 -4.08 -7.62
N GLN A 16 5.45 -5.39 -7.77
CA GLN A 16 6.38 -6.16 -6.94
C GLN A 16 7.85 -5.75 -7.14
N GLU A 17 8.22 -5.33 -8.35
CA GLU A 17 9.56 -4.79 -8.64
C GLU A 17 9.86 -3.54 -7.82
N ASP A 18 8.88 -2.63 -7.71
CA ASP A 18 9.04 -1.40 -6.92
C ASP A 18 9.23 -1.72 -5.43
N LEU A 19 8.49 -2.71 -4.91
CA LEU A 19 8.67 -3.18 -3.54
C LEU A 19 10.07 -3.73 -3.30
N LYS A 20 10.56 -4.62 -4.19
CA LYS A 20 11.92 -5.18 -4.08
C LYS A 20 12.99 -4.08 -4.10
N LEU A 21 12.88 -3.11 -5.00
CA LEU A 21 13.80 -1.98 -5.09
C LEU A 21 13.75 -1.07 -3.85
N ASN A 22 12.62 -1.00 -3.16
CA ASN A 22 12.45 -0.17 -1.97
C ASN A 22 12.53 -0.98 -0.66
N LYS A 23 12.97 -2.24 -0.67
CA LYS A 23 12.98 -3.12 0.52
C LYS A 23 13.65 -2.45 1.73
N GLU A 24 14.89 -2.01 1.59
CA GLU A 24 15.66 -1.37 2.68
C GLU A 24 14.96 -0.11 3.20
N LYS A 25 14.33 0.66 2.32
CA LYS A 25 13.57 1.86 2.69
C LYS A 25 12.33 1.51 3.50
N ILE A 26 11.60 0.47 3.09
CA ILE A 26 10.38 0.03 3.78
C ILE A 26 10.73 -0.52 5.17
N GLU A 27 11.80 -1.31 5.27
CA GLU A 27 12.33 -1.81 6.55
C GLU A 27 12.78 -0.66 7.46
N TRP A 28 13.48 0.32 6.89
CA TRP A 28 13.92 1.49 7.63
C TRP A 28 12.74 2.31 8.15
N ILE A 29 11.71 2.59 7.33
CA ILE A 29 10.52 3.31 7.79
C ILE A 29 9.81 2.50 8.89
N PHE A 30 9.63 1.19 8.70
CA PHE A 30 8.99 0.32 9.69
C PHE A 30 9.71 0.30 11.04
N THR A 31 11.05 0.36 11.03
CA THR A 31 11.86 0.31 12.25
C THR A 31 11.94 1.67 12.95
N ASN A 32 11.93 2.78 12.19
CA ASN A 32 12.26 4.11 12.72
C ASN A 32 11.04 5.01 12.98
N TYR A 33 9.86 4.71 12.43
CA TYR A 33 8.65 5.49 12.67
C TYR A 33 7.75 4.79 13.67
N GLU A 34 7.37 5.52 14.73
CA GLU A 34 6.43 5.04 15.75
C GLU A 34 5.05 4.71 15.16
N GLN A 35 4.62 5.50 14.16
CA GLN A 35 3.35 5.30 13.47
C GLN A 35 3.55 5.21 11.97
N ILE A 36 3.01 4.15 11.37
CA ILE A 36 3.03 3.94 9.93
C ILE A 36 1.78 4.54 9.30
N THR A 37 1.98 5.41 8.32
CA THR A 37 0.90 6.05 7.57
C THR A 37 1.02 5.73 6.09
N PHE A 38 -0.11 5.45 5.46
CA PHE A 38 -0.19 5.20 4.03
C PHE A 38 -1.05 6.25 3.36
N SER A 39 -0.67 6.65 2.14
CA SER A 39 -1.53 7.47 1.27
C SER A 39 -1.35 7.06 -0.18
N VAL A 40 -2.36 7.33 -1.01
CA VAL A 40 -2.27 7.16 -2.46
C VAL A 40 -2.16 8.53 -3.10
N LYS A 41 -1.12 8.72 -3.93
CA LYS A 41 -0.94 9.94 -4.73
C LYS A 41 -0.96 9.58 -6.21
N TRP A 42 -1.22 10.57 -7.05
CA TRP A 42 -1.13 10.42 -8.51
C TRP A 42 0.15 11.10 -8.99
N ASN A 43 0.97 10.38 -9.75
CA ASN A 43 2.17 10.98 -10.36
C ASN A 43 1.78 11.85 -11.58
N LYS A 44 2.77 12.52 -12.18
CA LYS A 44 2.57 13.37 -13.38
C LYS A 44 1.93 12.63 -14.57
N ASN A 45 2.12 11.32 -14.65
CA ASN A 45 1.57 10.46 -15.71
C ASN A 45 0.21 9.86 -15.35
N LYS A 46 -0.46 10.39 -14.32
CA LYS A 46 -1.73 9.85 -13.79
C LYS A 46 -1.63 8.36 -13.43
N THR A 47 -0.47 7.92 -12.93
CA THR A 47 -0.34 6.59 -12.32
C THR A 47 -0.49 6.73 -10.81
N PRO A 48 -1.36 5.94 -10.17
CA PRO A 48 -1.48 5.92 -8.72
C PRO A 48 -0.25 5.26 -8.10
N ILE A 49 0.26 5.88 -7.04
CA ILE A 49 1.43 5.46 -6.28
C ILE A 49 1.08 5.37 -4.80
N LEU A 50 1.54 4.30 -4.16
CA LEU A 50 1.51 4.14 -2.72
C LEU A 50 2.66 4.93 -2.09
N MET A 51 2.31 5.75 -1.11
CA MET A 51 3.24 6.44 -0.23
C MET A 51 3.18 5.82 1.17
N MET A 52 4.33 5.65 1.82
CA MET A 52 4.47 5.23 3.21
C MET A 52 5.27 6.30 3.95
N ASN A 53 4.67 6.92 4.97
CA ASN A 53 5.27 8.03 5.74
C ASN A 53 5.88 9.13 4.86
N GLY A 54 5.20 9.46 3.74
CA GLY A 54 5.65 10.47 2.78
C GLY A 54 6.63 9.98 1.71
N TYR A 55 7.15 8.76 1.79
CA TYR A 55 8.04 8.17 0.80
C TYR A 55 7.28 7.36 -0.25
N LYS A 56 7.67 7.49 -1.52
CA LYS A 56 7.13 6.65 -2.60
C LYS A 56 7.63 5.22 -2.45
N ILE A 57 6.70 4.27 -2.39
CA ILE A 57 7.00 2.85 -2.20
C ILE A 57 6.74 2.01 -3.46
N ALA A 58 5.53 2.10 -4.04
CA ALA A 58 5.18 1.28 -5.19
C ALA A 58 4.12 1.93 -6.06
N SER A 59 4.15 1.63 -7.36
CA SER A 59 3.06 1.94 -8.28
C SER A 59 1.91 0.95 -8.08
N ILE A 60 0.66 1.42 -8.28
CA ILE A 60 -0.55 0.62 -8.11
C ILE A 60 -1.18 0.39 -9.50
N SER A 61 -1.45 -0.87 -9.87
CA SER A 61 -1.94 -1.21 -11.21
C SER A 61 -3.46 -1.36 -11.32
N ASN A 62 -4.16 -1.60 -10.21
CA ASN A 62 -5.61 -1.88 -10.20
C ASN A 62 -6.49 -0.66 -9.86
N LEU A 63 -5.93 0.56 -9.88
CA LEU A 63 -6.67 1.80 -9.67
C LEU A 63 -6.75 2.60 -10.98
N LYS A 64 -7.96 2.71 -11.55
CA LYS A 64 -8.18 3.30 -12.88
C LYS A 64 -8.63 4.77 -12.85
N SER A 65 -9.12 5.27 -11.72
CA SER A 65 -9.66 6.62 -11.58
C SER A 65 -9.40 7.16 -10.17
N HIS A 66 -9.61 8.47 -9.97
CA HIS A 66 -9.49 9.15 -8.68
C HIS A 66 -10.60 8.66 -7.74
N ILE A 67 -10.45 7.45 -7.24
CA ILE A 67 -11.31 6.87 -6.22
C ILE A 67 -10.86 7.42 -4.88
N ASN A 68 -11.82 7.81 -4.05
CA ASN A 68 -11.56 8.19 -2.68
C ASN A 68 -11.16 6.95 -1.89
N ILE A 69 -9.87 6.84 -1.60
CA ILE A 69 -9.30 5.71 -0.86
C ILE A 69 -9.19 6.13 0.60
N HIS A 70 -9.80 5.35 1.48
CA HIS A 70 -9.77 5.59 2.91
C HIS A 70 -9.35 4.31 3.66
N ASP A 71 -8.95 4.48 4.92
CA ASP A 71 -8.62 3.37 5.83
C ASP A 71 -7.58 2.38 5.24
N LEU A 72 -6.46 2.94 4.76
CA LEU A 72 -5.32 2.17 4.27
C LEU A 72 -4.63 1.44 5.43
N LYS A 73 -4.47 0.12 5.30
CA LYS A 73 -3.72 -0.71 6.25
C LYS A 73 -2.64 -1.52 5.55
N GLY A 74 -1.46 -1.58 6.16
CA GLY A 74 -0.31 -2.34 5.68
C GLY A 74 -0.08 -3.61 6.47
N GLU A 75 0.23 -4.69 5.78
CA GLU A 75 0.72 -5.95 6.33
C GLU A 75 2.16 -6.16 5.83
N PHE A 76 3.09 -6.33 6.77
CA PHE A 76 4.53 -6.45 6.48
C PHE A 76 4.99 -7.89 6.60
N ASN A 77 5.80 -8.35 5.64
CA ASN A 77 6.44 -9.65 5.68
C ASN A 77 7.85 -9.58 5.07
N PHE A 78 8.82 -9.11 5.85
CA PHE A 78 10.20 -8.91 5.37
C PHE A 78 10.94 -10.18 4.97
N ASN A 79 10.41 -11.34 5.35
CA ASN A 79 10.97 -12.65 5.06
C ASN A 79 10.39 -13.29 3.78
N ASN A 80 9.23 -12.84 3.30
CA ASN A 80 8.55 -13.42 2.13
C ASN A 80 8.21 -12.37 1.06
N THR A 81 7.78 -12.83 -0.12
CA THR A 81 7.20 -11.98 -1.16
C THR A 81 5.68 -12.21 -1.22
N PRO A 82 4.83 -11.17 -1.25
CA PRO A 82 5.18 -9.75 -1.22
C PRO A 82 5.63 -9.28 0.17
N LEU A 83 6.62 -8.39 0.21
CA LEU A 83 7.12 -7.84 1.48
C LEU A 83 6.12 -6.89 2.17
N LEU A 84 5.21 -6.32 1.38
CA LEU A 84 4.17 -5.39 1.83
C LEU A 84 2.89 -5.67 1.06
N ARG A 85 1.79 -5.85 1.79
CA ARG A 85 0.43 -5.81 1.23
C ARG A 85 -0.28 -4.60 1.83
N VAL A 86 -1.03 -3.88 1.01
CA VAL A 86 -1.87 -2.77 1.49
C VAL A 86 -3.31 -3.01 1.07
N SER A 87 -4.21 -2.89 2.04
CA SER A 87 -5.66 -2.96 1.82
C SER A 87 -6.30 -1.60 2.11
N CYS A 88 -7.42 -1.32 1.47
CA CYS A 88 -8.18 -0.08 1.65
C CYS A 88 -9.69 -0.32 1.60
N ARG A 89 -10.44 0.73 1.96
CA ARG A 89 -11.87 0.86 1.70
C ARG A 89 -12.09 1.95 0.65
N PHE A 90 -13.13 1.77 -0.16
CA PHE A 90 -13.59 2.73 -1.17
C PHE A 90 -14.87 3.43 -0.71
#